data_AF-A0A178WXT8-F1
#
_entry.id   AF-A0A178WXT8-F1
#
_cell.length_a   1.000
_cell.length_b   1.000
_cell.length_c   1.000
_cell.angle_alpha   90.00
_cell.angle_beta   90.00
_cell.angle_gamma   90.00
#
_symmetry.space_group_name_H-M   'P 1'
#
loop_
_entity.id
_entity.type
_entity.pdbx_description
1 polymer ?
#
loop_
_entity_poly.entity_id
_entity_poly.type
_entity_poly.pdbx_seq_one_letter_code
_entity_poly.pdbx_strand_id
1 'polypeptide(L)'
;MPSIVDRNEQRYVGCRATVGPDSMAEVAHRIAAIIGALAERGLEPACAPFFRYLVLGTDMKTVTVEVGVPVAEPLDLGDEYSNGVLPAGK
;
A
#
# COMPACT_ATOMS: atom_id res chain seq x y z
N MET A 1 -19.49 -13.69 -11.09
CA MET A 1 -18.57 -14.62 -11.79
C MET A 1 -17.16 -14.06 -11.70
N PRO A 2 -16.12 -14.92 -11.60
CA PRO A 2 -14.74 -14.45 -11.72
C PRO A 2 -14.50 -13.88 -13.12
N SER A 3 -13.70 -12.82 -13.21
CA SER A 3 -13.34 -12.16 -14.48
C SER A 3 -11.89 -11.67 -14.41
N ILE A 4 -11.26 -11.58 -15.58
CA ILE A 4 -9.95 -10.94 -15.76
C ILE A 4 -10.20 -9.45 -15.94
N VAL A 5 -9.43 -8.59 -15.26
CA VAL A 5 -9.66 -7.14 -15.26
C VAL A 5 -8.36 -6.43 -15.59
N ASP A 6 -8.35 -5.74 -16.71
CA ASP A 6 -7.25 -4.86 -17.08
C ASP A 6 -7.08 -3.73 -16.04
N ARG A 7 -5.86 -3.61 -15.53
CA ARG A 7 -5.44 -2.55 -14.61
C ARG A 7 -4.32 -1.76 -15.24
N ASN A 8 -4.48 -0.44 -15.27
CA ASN A 8 -3.40 0.48 -15.64
C ASN A 8 -2.35 0.53 -14.52
N GLU A 9 -1.19 1.09 -14.84
CA GLU A 9 -0.22 1.44 -13.80
C GLU A 9 -0.81 2.46 -12.82
N GLN A 10 -0.44 2.35 -11.55
CA GLN A 10 -0.99 3.20 -10.49
C GLN A 10 0.12 3.66 -9.55
N ARG A 11 0.34 4.98 -9.48
CA ARG A 11 1.24 5.59 -8.49
C ARG A 11 0.63 5.46 -7.10
N TYR A 12 1.49 5.25 -6.10
CA TYR A 12 1.10 5.21 -4.70
C TYR A 12 2.23 5.70 -3.80
N VAL A 13 1.87 6.08 -2.59
CA VAL A 13 2.80 6.27 -1.48
C VAL A 13 2.55 5.14 -0.48
N GLY A 14 3.63 4.55 0.04
CA GLY A 14 3.50 3.37 0.87
C GLY A 14 4.79 2.93 1.53
N CYS A 15 4.74 1.81 2.22
CA CYS A 15 5.90 1.21 2.85
C CYS A 15 5.80 -0.32 2.83
N ARG A 16 6.94 -0.97 3.02
CA ARG A 16 7.05 -2.42 3.10
C ARG A 16 7.49 -2.84 4.49
N ALA A 17 6.88 -3.91 5.00
CA ALA A 17 7.25 -4.51 6.28
C ALA A 17 7.18 -6.04 6.19
N THR A 18 7.97 -6.70 7.02
CA THR A 18 7.85 -8.15 7.27
C THR A 18 7.34 -8.34 8.69
N VAL A 19 6.13 -8.87 8.84
CA VAL A 19 5.43 -8.99 10.12
C VAL A 19 4.89 -10.40 10.31
N GLY A 20 4.54 -10.77 11.55
CA GLY A 20 3.70 -11.95 11.78
C GLY A 20 2.25 -11.71 11.28
N PRO A 21 1.50 -12.76 10.92
CA PRO A 21 0.09 -12.61 10.49
C PRO A 21 -0.79 -11.88 11.51
N ASP A 22 -0.56 -12.14 12.80
CA ASP A 22 -1.31 -11.52 13.90
C ASP A 22 -0.93 -10.04 14.13
N SER A 23 0.19 -9.58 13.56
CA SER A 23 0.67 -8.19 13.64
C SER A 23 0.24 -7.34 12.44
N MET A 24 -0.66 -7.83 11.57
CA MET A 24 -1.06 -7.10 10.37
C MET A 24 -1.72 -5.73 10.67
N ALA A 25 -2.34 -5.58 11.84
CA ALA A 25 -2.93 -4.33 12.30
C ALA A 25 -1.92 -3.19 12.43
N GLU A 26 -0.65 -3.50 12.76
CA GLU A 26 0.42 -2.51 12.85
C GLU A 26 0.72 -1.89 11.48
N VAL A 27 0.66 -2.70 10.42
CA VAL A 27 0.86 -2.24 9.04
C VAL A 27 -0.36 -1.43 8.56
N ALA A 28 -1.57 -1.80 8.99
CA ALA A 28 -2.80 -1.06 8.67
C ALA A 28 -2.78 0.38 9.22
N HIS A 29 -2.16 0.62 10.38
CA HIS A 29 -2.06 1.97 10.95
C HIS A 29 -1.25 2.93 10.05
N ARG A 30 -0.29 2.41 9.28
CA ARG A 30 0.49 3.20 8.32
C ARG A 30 -0.34 3.73 7.16
N ILE A 31 -1.39 3.00 6.75
CA ILE A 31 -2.37 3.48 5.75
C ILE A 31 -3.12 4.71 6.29
N ALA A 32 -3.56 4.65 7.55
CA ALA A 32 -4.28 5.74 8.17
C ALA A 32 -3.43 7.01 8.26
N ALA A 33 -2.13 6.88 8.57
CA ALA A 33 -1.18 8.00 8.57
C ALA A 33 -1.06 8.66 7.19
N ILE A 34 -0.94 7.88 6.11
CA ILE A 34 -0.86 8.41 4.73
C ILE A 34 -2.17 9.15 4.37
N ILE A 35 -3.33 8.58 4.71
CA ILE A 35 -4.63 9.23 4.47
C ILE A 35 -4.74 10.55 5.24
N GLY A 36 -4.35 10.57 6.52
CA GLY A 36 -4.33 11.80 7.31
C GLY A 36 -3.46 12.88 6.67
N ALA A 37 -2.27 12.49 6.20
CA ALA A 37 -1.33 13.39 5.55
C ALA A 37 -1.84 13.93 4.19
N LEU A 38 -2.65 13.15 3.46
CA LEU A 38 -3.36 13.63 2.26
C LEU A 38 -4.45 14.64 2.63
N ALA A 39 -5.26 14.32 3.64
CA ALA A 39 -6.36 15.17 4.09
C ALA A 39 -5.87 16.54 4.59
N GLU A 40 -4.77 16.57 5.34
CA GLU A 40 -4.10 17.82 5.79
C GLU A 40 -3.70 18.74 4.63
N ARG A 41 -3.47 18.17 3.44
CA ARG A 41 -3.11 18.89 2.21
C ARG A 41 -4.31 19.13 1.29
N GLY A 42 -5.52 18.75 1.70
CA GLY A 42 -6.73 18.84 0.88
C GLY A 42 -6.73 17.89 -0.32
N LEU A 43 -5.97 16.78 -0.24
CA LEU A 43 -5.87 15.77 -1.28
C LEU A 43 -6.68 14.54 -0.90
N GLU A 44 -7.22 13.87 -1.92
CA GLU A 44 -7.92 12.60 -1.78
C GLU A 44 -7.08 11.45 -2.36
N PRO A 45 -7.20 10.22 -1.84
CA PRO A 45 -6.66 9.04 -2.50
C PRO A 45 -7.19 8.92 -3.94
N ALA A 46 -6.33 8.55 -4.88
CA ALA A 46 -6.73 8.34 -6.27
C ALA A 46 -7.68 7.13 -6.42
N CYS A 47 -7.53 6.12 -5.56
CA CYS A 47 -8.47 5.02 -5.38
C CYS A 47 -8.26 4.37 -4.00
N ALA A 48 -8.92 3.22 -3.77
CA ALA A 48 -8.86 2.54 -2.48
C ALA A 48 -7.43 2.14 -2.08
N PRO A 49 -7.05 2.27 -0.79
CA PRO A 49 -5.80 1.71 -0.27
C PRO A 49 -5.72 0.20 -0.46
N PHE A 50 -4.49 -0.33 -0.41
CA PHE A 50 -4.25 -1.76 -0.64
C PHE A 50 -3.24 -2.37 0.33
N PHE A 51 -3.34 -3.70 0.44
CA PHE A 51 -2.27 -4.57 0.91
C PHE A 51 -1.79 -5.43 -0.26
N ARG A 52 -0.48 -5.48 -0.47
CA ARG A 52 0.19 -6.35 -1.44
C ARG A 52 1.05 -7.34 -0.69
N TYR A 53 0.59 -8.58 -0.60
CA TYR A 53 1.34 -9.68 0.01
C TYR A 53 2.40 -10.17 -0.97
N LEU A 54 3.67 -10.01 -0.61
CA LEU A 54 4.80 -10.25 -1.51
C LEU A 54 5.49 -11.58 -1.24
N VAL A 55 5.72 -11.89 0.04
CA VAL A 55 6.38 -13.13 0.46
C VAL A 55 5.61 -13.70 1.63
N LEU A 56 5.18 -14.95 1.48
CA LEU A 56 4.65 -15.76 2.57
C LEU A 56 5.81 -16.60 3.10
N GLY A 57 6.23 -16.33 4.34
CA GLY A 57 7.30 -17.06 5.00
C GLY A 57 6.92 -18.50 5.31
N THR A 58 7.93 -19.31 5.66
CA THR A 58 7.72 -20.71 6.05
C THR A 58 6.69 -20.82 7.17
N ASP A 59 5.74 -21.75 7.01
CA ASP A 59 4.62 -21.98 7.93
C ASP A 59 3.79 -20.72 8.23
N MET A 60 3.81 -19.71 7.33
CA MET A 60 3.15 -18.42 7.52
C MET A 60 3.61 -17.67 8.78
N LYS A 61 4.78 -17.97 9.34
CA LYS A 61 5.29 -17.28 10.54
C LYS A 61 5.56 -15.80 10.28
N THR A 62 5.88 -15.46 9.03
CA THR A 62 6.07 -14.09 8.59
C THR A 62 5.38 -13.86 7.25
N VAL A 63 5.00 -12.62 7.01
CA VAL A 63 4.48 -12.13 5.75
C VAL A 63 5.18 -10.82 5.43
N THR A 64 5.88 -10.77 4.30
CA THR A 64 6.31 -9.50 3.73
C THR A 64 5.14 -8.90 2.99
N VAL A 65 4.68 -7.76 3.50
CA VAL A 65 3.55 -7.03 2.97
C VAL A 65 3.99 -5.62 2.63
N GLU A 66 3.41 -5.11 1.55
CA GLU A 66 3.52 -3.72 1.16
C GLU A 66 2.14 -3.10 1.22
N VAL A 67 2.03 -1.97 1.90
CA VAL A 67 0.80 -1.19 1.97
C VAL A 67 0.99 0.13 1.28
N GLY A 68 -0.09 0.62 0.68
CA GLY A 68 -0.03 1.91 0.00
C GLY A 68 -1.39 2.54 -0.17
N VAL A 69 -1.35 3.86 -0.34
CA VAL A 69 -2.48 4.69 -0.75
C VAL A 69 -2.17 5.20 -2.14
N PRO A 70 -3.01 4.84 -3.14
CA PRO A 70 -2.90 5.37 -4.50
C PRO A 70 -3.03 6.89 -4.53
N VAL A 71 -2.15 7.56 -5.29
CA VAL A 71 -2.11 9.04 -5.42
C VAL A 71 -1.95 9.45 -6.87
N ALA A 72 -2.41 10.64 -7.23
CA ALA A 72 -2.23 11.19 -8.57
C ALA A 72 -0.77 11.64 -8.82
N GLU A 73 -0.17 12.25 -7.81
CA GLU A 73 1.20 12.77 -7.84
C GLU A 73 2.02 12.23 -6.67
N PRO A 74 3.36 12.09 -6.82
CA PRO A 74 4.23 11.68 -5.72
C PRO A 74 4.11 12.61 -4.52
N LEU A 75 4.17 12.03 -3.32
CA LEU A 75 4.09 12.78 -2.05
C LEU A 75 5.32 12.51 -1.19
N ASP A 76 5.91 13.57 -0.66
CA ASP A 76 6.97 13.46 0.34
C ASP A 76 6.34 13.37 1.74
N LEU A 77 6.47 12.19 2.36
CA LEU A 77 6.03 11.90 3.73
C LEU A 77 7.21 11.53 4.65
N GLY A 78 8.44 11.85 4.24
CA GLY A 78 9.67 11.48 4.95
C GLY A 78 10.11 10.03 4.70
N ASP A 79 11.24 9.67 5.31
CA ASP A 79 12.00 8.46 4.98
C ASP A 79 11.31 7.12 5.32
N GLU A 80 10.24 7.15 6.12
CA GLU A 80 9.46 5.94 6.43
C GLU A 80 8.62 5.47 5.22
N TYR A 81 8.27 6.39 4.33
CA TYR A 81 7.42 6.14 3.18
C TYR A 81 8.19 6.30 1.88
N SER A 82 7.77 5.53 0.88
CA SER A 82 8.35 5.55 -0.45
C SER A 82 7.26 5.75 -1.51
N ASN A 83 7.61 6.48 -2.56
CA ASN A 83 6.78 6.61 -3.75
C ASN A 83 7.05 5.42 -4.66
N GLY A 84 5.98 4.72 -5.07
CA GLY A 84 6.05 3.55 -5.92
C GLY A 84 5.04 3.59 -7.06
N VAL A 85 5.18 2.65 -7.98
CA VAL A 85 4.22 2.42 -9.08
C VAL A 85 3.81 0.95 -9.05
N LEU A 86 2.51 0.70 -8.88
CA LEU A 86 1.94 -0.61 -9.18
C LEU A 86 1.95 -0.77 -10.71
N PRO A 87 2.51 -1.87 -11.24
CA PRO A 87 2.57 -2.08 -12.67
C PRO A 87 1.18 -2.32 -13.26
N ALA A 88 1.00 -2.00 -14.53
CA ALA A 88 -0.16 -2.42 -15.29
C ALA A 88 -0.24 -3.96 -15.37
N GLY A 89 -1.45 -4.51 -15.50
CA GLY A 89 -1.68 -5.96 -15.47
C GLY A 89 -3.12 -6.37 -15.78
N LYS A 90 -3.40 -7.66 -15.58
CA LYS A 90 -4.69 -8.31 -15.82
C LYS A 90 -5.23 -8.99 -14.56
#